data_AF-A0A924EPE4-F1
#
_entry.id   AF-A0A924EPE4-F1
#
_cell.length_a   1.000
_cell.length_b   1.000
_cell.length_c   1.000
_cell.angle_alpha   90.00
_cell.angle_beta   90.00
_cell.angle_gamma   90.00
#
_symmetry.space_group_name_H-M   'P 1'
#
loop_
_entity.id
_entity.type
_entity.pdbx_description
1 polymer ?
#
loop_
_entity_poly.entity_id
_entity_poly.type
_entity_poly.pdbx_seq_one_letter_code
_entity_poly.pdbx_strand_id
1 'polypeptide(L)' 'MSAIKTRRDYHLTRFKIERFLEKGFENLTLEEEEQLHNLSKEMTRYEMVHFPVQLKKPAVTSGNADKEE' A
#
# COMPACT_ATOMS: atom_id res chain seq x y z
N MET A 1 -18.21 -2.56 -1.09
CA MET A 1 -17.88 -1.64 -2.21
C MET A 1 -16.78 -0.72 -1.72
N SER A 2 -15.74 -0.41 -2.52
CA SER A 2 -14.68 0.52 -2.14
C SER A 2 -15.24 1.94 -2.02
N ALA A 3 -14.90 2.68 -0.96
CA ALA A 3 -15.28 4.09 -0.82
C ALA A 3 -14.54 4.99 -1.83
N ILE A 4 -13.37 4.55 -2.31
CA ILE A 4 -12.58 5.26 -3.31
C ILE A 4 -13.03 4.84 -4.71
N LYS A 5 -13.73 5.74 -5.41
CA LYS A 5 -14.23 5.50 -6.79
C LYS A 5 -13.51 6.34 -7.83
N THR A 6 -13.02 7.50 -7.42
CA THR A 6 -12.36 8.46 -8.31
C THR A 6 -10.94 8.76 -7.85
N ARG A 7 -10.14 9.31 -8.76
CA ARG A 7 -8.81 9.82 -8.42
C ARG A 7 -8.86 10.93 -7.37
N ARG A 8 -9.94 11.72 -7.33
CA ARG A 8 -10.16 12.75 -6.30
C ARG A 8 -10.34 12.10 -4.93
N ASP A 9 -11.15 11.04 -4.84
CA ASP A 9 -11.35 10.30 -3.58
C ASP A 9 -10.03 9.71 -3.09
N TYR A 10 -9.21 9.18 -4.01
CA TYR A 10 -7.89 8.63 -3.69
C TYR A 10 -6.99 9.69 -3.04
N HIS A 11 -6.90 10.89 -3.63
CA HIS A 11 -6.10 11.98 -3.06
C HIS A 11 -6.64 12.48 -1.72
N LEU A 12 -7.96 12.52 -1.54
CA LEU A 12 -8.57 12.88 -0.25
C LEU A 12 -8.28 11.83 0.83
N THR A 13 -8.38 10.54 0.49
CA THR A 13 -8.03 9.44 1.41
C THR A 13 -6.55 9.47 1.77
N ARG A 14 -5.67 9.68 0.78
CA ARG A 14 -4.22 9.85 1.01
C ARG A 14 -3.92 11.00 1.97
N PHE A 15 -4.56 12.15 1.77
CA PHE A 15 -4.40 13.30 2.67
C PHE A 15 -4.86 12.99 4.11
N LYS A 16 -5.97 12.26 4.28
CA LYS A 16 -6.42 11.84 5.63
C LYS A 16 -5.42 10.90 6.30
N ILE A 17 -4.87 9.95 5.56
CA ILE A 17 -3.82 9.06 6.05
C ILE A 17 -2.58 9.87 6.48
N GLU A 18 -2.13 10.81 5.64
CA GLU A 18 -1.00 11.70 5.96
C GLU A 18 -1.23 12.47 7.27
N ARG A 19 -2.46 12.95 7.53
CA ARG A 19 -2.80 13.60 8.81
C ARG A 19 -2.68 12.69 10.02
N PHE A 20 -3.07 11.42 9.91
CA PHE A 20 -2.87 10.45 11.00
C PHE A 20 -1.39 10.15 11.21
N LEU A 21 -0.60 10.07 10.15
CA LEU A 21 0.84 9.85 10.24
C LEU A 21 1.58 11.05 10.84
N GLU A 22 1.16 12.28 10.50
CA GLU A 22 1.68 13.52 11.11
C GLU A 22 1.43 13.57 12.63
N LYS A 23 0.28 13.07 13.08
CA LYS A 23 -0.04 12.96 14.51
C LYS A 23 0.86 11.96 15.23
N GLY A 24 1.33 10.94 14.51
CA GLY A 24 2.16 9.85 15.02
C GLY A 24 1.32 8.76 15.70
N PHE A 25 1.70 7.50 15.48
CA PHE A 25 0.94 6.32 15.93
C PHE A 25 0.70 6.30 17.45
N GLU A 26 1.68 6.70 18.24
CA GLU A 26 1.59 6.74 19.71
C GLU A 26 0.52 7.71 20.23
N ASN A 27 0.08 8.66 19.40
CA ASN A 27 -0.89 9.69 19.75
C ASN A 27 -2.29 9.41 19.15
N LEU A 28 -2.46 8.30 18.44
CA LEU A 28 -3.76 7.92 17.89
C LEU A 28 -4.63 7.28 18.97
N THR A 29 -5.92 7.60 18.97
CA THR A 29 -6.90 6.81 19.71
C THR A 29 -7.17 5.50 18.98
N LEU A 30 -7.74 4.52 19.67
CA LEU A 30 -8.14 3.24 19.06
C LEU A 30 -9.06 3.43 17.84
N GLU A 31 -9.96 4.42 17.90
CA GLU A 31 -10.85 4.73 16.78
C GLU A 31 -10.09 5.32 15.59
N GLU A 32 -9.12 6.20 15.84
CA GLU A 32 -8.27 6.76 14.78
C GLU A 32 -7.38 5.69 14.14
N GLU A 33 -6.86 4.75 14.93
CA GLU A 33 -6.11 3.59 14.41
C GLU A 33 -6.98 2.71 13.52
N GLU A 34 -8.22 2.41 13.94
CA GLU A 34 -9.17 1.64 13.14
C GLU A 34 -9.50 2.37 11.84
N GLN A 35 -9.73 3.68 11.90
CA GLN A 35 -9.95 4.52 10.72
C GLN A 35 -8.74 4.50 9.78
N LEU A 36 -7.52 4.68 10.30
CA LEU A 36 -6.28 4.63 9.53
C LEU A 36 -6.10 3.27 8.82
N HIS A 37 -6.35 2.18 9.54
CA HIS A 37 -6.29 0.83 8.98
C HIS A 37 -7.32 0.62 7.87
N ASN A 38 -8.55 1.08 8.06
CA ASN A 38 -9.61 0.99 7.05
C ASN A 38 -9.27 1.80 5.81
N LEU A 39 -8.85 3.06 5.96
CA LEU A 39 -8.41 3.92 4.86
C LEU A 39 -7.25 3.30 4.07
N SER A 40 -6.27 2.71 4.77
CA SER A 40 -5.12 2.06 4.15
C SER A 40 -5.54 0.84 3.32
N LYS A 41 -6.48 0.03 3.82
CA LYS A 41 -7.06 -1.11 3.08
C LYS A 41 -7.81 -0.67 1.83
N GLU A 42 -8.59 0.40 1.91
CA GLU A 42 -9.31 0.93 0.75
C GLU A 42 -8.36 1.48 -0.31
N MET A 43 -7.33 2.22 0.12
CA MET A 43 -6.30 2.76 -0.77
C MET A 43 -5.56 1.63 -1.51
N THR A 44 -5.16 0.59 -0.78
CA THR A 44 -4.51 -0.60 -1.37
C THR A 44 -5.39 -1.26 -2.44
N ARG A 45 -6.69 -1.44 -2.17
CA ARG A 45 -7.61 -2.02 -3.16
C ARG A 45 -7.73 -1.18 -4.42
N TYR A 46 -7.77 0.15 -4.27
CA TYR A 46 -7.78 1.07 -5.41
C TYR A 46 -6.47 0.96 -6.20
N GLU A 47 -5.33 0.92 -5.51
CA GLU A 47 -4.01 0.83 -6.12
C GLU A 47 -3.79 -0.46 -6.90
N MET A 48 -4.26 -1.60 -6.38
CA MET A 48 -4.16 -2.88 -7.11
C MET A 48 -4.85 -2.85 -8.48
N VAL A 49 -5.94 -2.08 -8.61
CA VAL A 49 -6.70 -1.97 -9.86
C VAL A 49 -6.13 -0.90 -10.79
N HIS A 50 -5.73 0.25 -10.24
CA HIS A 50 -5.37 1.44 -11.01
C HIS A 50 -3.86 1.67 -11.18
N PHE A 51 -3.05 1.11 -10.28
CA PHE A 51 -1.59 1.22 -10.27
C PHE A 51 -0.96 -0.17 -10.10
N PRO A 52 -1.23 -1.12 -11.01
CA PRO A 52 -0.69 -2.47 -10.89
C PRO A 52 0.84 -2.40 -10.89
N VAL A 53 1.42 -2.82 -9.76
CA VAL A 53 2.88 -2.95 -9.65
C VAL A 53 3.29 -4.05 -10.62
N GLN A 54 3.97 -3.68 -11.71
CA GLN A 54 4.69 -4.65 -12.53
C GLN A 54 5.88 -5.16 -11.71
N LEU A 55 5.62 -6.16 -10.86
CA LEU A 55 6.68 -6.95 -10.26
C LEU A 55 7.40 -7.65 -11.41
N LYS A 56 8.46 -7.03 -11.94
CA LYS A 56 9.44 -7.74 -12.75
C LYS A 56 9.89 -8.91 -11.87
N LYS A 57 9.51 -10.13 -12.23
CA LYS A 57 10.01 -11.34 -11.58
C LYS A 57 11.53 -11.17 -11.47
N PRO A 58 12.14 -11.35 -10.28
CA PRO A 58 13.59 -11.40 -10.21
C PRO A 58 14.02 -12.47 -11.20
N ALA A 59 14.87 -12.09 -12.15
CA ALA A 59 15.47 -13.05 -13.05
C ALA A 59 16.27 -14.00 -12.17
N VAL A 60 15.75 -15.23 -12.00
CA VAL A 60 16.49 -16.31 -11.39
C VAL A 60 17.63 -16.57 -12.36
N THR A 61 18.79 -15.94 -12.10
CA THR A 61 20.03 -16.35 -12.72
C THR A 61 20.31 -17.71 -12.10
N SER A 62 19.92 -18.75 -12.83
CA SER A 62 20.43 -20.10 -12.64
C SER A 62 21.93 -20.02 -12.86
N GLY A 63 22.66 -19.70 -11.79
CA GLY A 63 24.11 -19.74 -11.76
C GLY A 63 24.54 -21.19 -12.00
N ASN A 64 25.32 -21.39 -13.05
CA ASN A 64 26.10 -22.60 -13.26
C ASN A 64 26.94 -22.89 -12.02
N ALA A 65 26.63 -23.99 -11.35
CA ALA A 65 27.48 -24.79 -10.49
C ALA A 65 27.21 -26.23 -10.98
N ASP A 66 28.17 -27.04 -11.45
CA ASP A 66 29.56 -27.16 -11.07
C ASP A 66 30.40 -27.64 -12.27
N LYS A 67 31.62 -27.10 -12.38
CA LYS A 67 32.76 -27.78 -12.98
C LYS A 67 33.69 -28.16 -11.83
N GLU A 68 33.62 -29.41 -11.40
CA GLU A 68 34.64 -30.18 -10.68
C GLU A 68 34.40 -31.62 -11.17
N GLU A 69 35.32 -32.43 -11.67
CA GLU A 69 36.78 -32.44 -11.86
C GLU A 69 37.05 -33.45 -12.99
#